data_AF-A0A812VYK0-F1
#
_entry.id   AF-A0A812VYK0-F1
#
_cell.length_a   1.000
_cell.length_b   1.000
_cell.length_c   1.000
_cell.angle_alpha   90.00
_cell.angle_beta   90.00
_cell.angle_gamma   90.00
#
_symmetry.space_group_name_H-M   'P 1'
#
loop_
_entity.id
_entity.type
_entity.pdbx_description
1 polymer ?
#
loop_
_entity_poly.entity_id
_entity_poly.type
_entity_poly.pdbx_seq_one_letter_code
_entity_poly.pdbx_strand_id
1 'polypeptide(L)'
;MALVEAAPFGGRCDKYCESFGHVCYQAAEEVNENCAVKFTSRCDEAITGTSDMLCTCRHPQSMDEPKCDWPGPEPLPPTPSPDACCRNPSRWPDVDNGVTCDDCMALVVTAPYGNRCDKYCESFDHVCVAAAEEQNENCEIQYTKRCDEPIEGTSDMLCKCVKKNAPPFCPAPPAPPAPTPEPTPSPNARIQVVGKQLLVDGKPLHLKGVAWNPVPKGGRHPQDLDFARFVEEDAQIMQSMGINAVRTYEPITEKWILDTLWRRGIWVVNSVYNWGGASARDAANPVKAVKDHPAILMWSIGNEWNYNGLYVGSSFFDCIAKIRDVVKVVREFDTSHPISSIYGDTGKLDQAAQALPEIDVWGINSYRGISFGGLFDEFARITDKPMYLGEYGADAYNAKINSEDRESQAKATKELTASWRRIVVPGFKLGVLDLREDVLAYRRAHGACGIAGHGDFWRESCCFRYSRRSAPLLRVVVAVCACLCVVVVEPGVGVLPLLVRNAAPRVGLWLSPQSRRPASMKLRYMHRHRV
;
A
#
# COMPACT_ATOMS: atom_id res chain seq x y z
N MET A 1 25.61 -17.35 5.52
CA MET A 1 26.79 -17.09 4.68
C MET A 1 27.43 -15.81 5.18
N ALA A 2 28.74 -15.82 5.41
CA ALA A 2 29.53 -14.69 5.87
C ALA A 2 30.76 -14.56 4.97
N LEU A 3 31.19 -13.33 4.70
CA LEU A 3 32.46 -13.04 4.05
C LEU A 3 33.57 -13.01 5.11
N VAL A 4 34.65 -13.74 4.88
CA VAL A 4 35.67 -14.06 5.88
C VAL A 4 37.06 -13.92 5.27
N GLU A 5 37.97 -13.18 5.91
CA GLU A 5 39.38 -13.15 5.47
C GLU A 5 39.96 -14.57 5.35
N ALA A 6 40.54 -14.91 4.21
CA ALA A 6 41.02 -16.26 3.92
C ALA A 6 42.30 -16.60 4.72
N ALA A 7 43.19 -15.61 4.91
CA ALA A 7 44.52 -15.82 5.47
C ALA A 7 44.54 -16.40 6.91
N PRO A 8 43.73 -15.92 7.88
CA PRO A 8 43.71 -16.47 9.24
C PRO A 8 43.28 -17.94 9.33
N PHE A 9 42.56 -18.45 8.33
CA PHE A 9 41.99 -19.79 8.31
C PHE A 9 42.58 -20.69 7.21
N GLY A 10 43.65 -20.23 6.54
CA GLY A 10 44.30 -20.98 5.45
C GLY A 10 43.41 -21.22 4.23
N GLY A 11 42.47 -20.31 3.95
CA GLY A 11 41.50 -20.41 2.86
C GLY A 11 40.41 -21.46 3.06
N ARG A 12 40.22 -21.96 4.29
CA ARG A 12 39.27 -23.05 4.59
C ARG A 12 38.11 -22.62 5.47
N CYS A 13 36.89 -22.82 4.97
CA CYS A 13 35.68 -22.55 5.73
C CYS A 13 35.44 -23.51 6.90
N ASP A 14 35.95 -24.75 6.88
CA ASP A 14 35.84 -25.63 8.04
C ASP A 14 36.64 -25.12 9.25
N LYS A 15 37.86 -24.62 9.05
CA LYS A 15 38.66 -23.95 10.08
C LYS A 15 37.99 -22.70 10.63
N TYR A 16 37.35 -21.91 9.77
CA TYR A 16 36.54 -20.77 10.19
C TYR A 16 35.35 -21.21 11.06
N CYS A 17 34.53 -22.15 10.59
CA CYS A 17 33.36 -22.61 11.35
C CYS A 17 33.74 -23.27 12.69
N GLU A 18 34.81 -24.07 12.71
CA GLU A 18 35.35 -24.67 13.95
C GLU A 18 35.74 -23.61 14.98
N SER A 19 36.26 -22.45 14.55
CA SER A 19 36.78 -21.42 15.46
C SER A 19 35.75 -20.83 16.43
N PHE A 20 34.45 -21.00 16.14
CA PHE A 20 33.33 -20.63 17.01
C PHE A 20 32.39 -21.80 17.29
N GLY A 21 32.86 -23.04 17.13
CA GLY A 21 32.13 -24.26 17.52
C GLY A 21 31.02 -24.69 16.57
N HIS A 22 31.10 -24.33 15.28
CA HIS A 22 30.16 -24.73 14.24
C HIS A 22 30.78 -25.69 13.22
N VAL A 23 29.93 -26.37 12.43
CA VAL A 23 30.36 -27.21 11.30
C VAL A 23 30.13 -26.46 9.99
N CYS A 24 31.07 -26.52 9.06
CA CYS A 24 30.87 -25.96 7.72
C CYS A 24 29.79 -26.73 6.95
N TYR A 25 28.95 -25.97 6.26
CA TYR A 25 27.85 -26.46 5.43
C TYR A 25 28.09 -26.18 3.94
N GLN A 26 28.61 -24.98 3.62
CA GLN A 26 29.01 -24.58 2.27
C GLN A 26 30.22 -23.64 2.33
N ALA A 27 31.08 -23.73 1.31
CA ALA A 27 32.21 -22.83 1.06
C ALA A 27 32.15 -22.31 -0.39
N ALA A 28 32.50 -21.06 -0.60
CA ALA A 28 32.51 -20.42 -1.92
C ALA A 28 33.48 -19.24 -1.98
N GLU A 29 33.83 -18.86 -3.20
CA GLU A 29 34.48 -17.60 -3.57
C GLU A 29 33.38 -16.61 -4.03
N GLU A 30 33.60 -15.32 -3.83
CA GLU A 30 32.74 -14.20 -4.20
C GLU A 30 33.15 -13.46 -5.48
N VAL A 31 32.25 -12.64 -6.01
CA VAL A 31 32.53 -11.69 -7.09
C VAL A 31 32.70 -10.29 -6.51
N ASN A 32 33.92 -9.74 -6.49
CA ASN A 32 34.18 -8.34 -6.10
C ASN A 32 33.65 -7.98 -4.68
N GLU A 33 34.18 -8.60 -3.63
CA GLU A 33 33.97 -8.19 -2.22
C GLU A 33 32.47 -8.14 -1.80
N ASN A 34 31.65 -9.07 -2.31
CA ASN A 34 30.21 -9.12 -1.99
C ASN A 34 29.71 -10.56 -1.78
N CYS A 35 28.39 -10.77 -1.63
CA CYS A 35 27.83 -12.07 -1.32
C CYS A 35 27.43 -12.93 -2.55
N ALA A 36 27.79 -12.53 -3.77
CA ALA A 36 27.49 -13.26 -4.99
C ALA A 36 28.57 -14.31 -5.28
N VAL A 37 28.17 -15.59 -5.31
CA VAL A 37 29.09 -16.73 -5.52
C VAL A 37 29.68 -16.71 -6.94
N LYS A 38 31.01 -16.67 -7.01
CA LYS A 38 31.83 -16.81 -8.23
C LYS A 38 32.09 -18.28 -8.55
N PHE A 39 32.44 -19.08 -7.55
CA PHE A 39 32.47 -20.55 -7.61
C PHE A 39 32.33 -21.17 -6.21
N THR A 40 31.92 -22.43 -6.14
CA THR A 40 31.82 -23.19 -4.89
C THR A 40 33.04 -24.08 -4.66
N SER A 41 33.43 -24.24 -3.40
CA SER A 41 34.52 -25.13 -2.95
C SER A 41 34.00 -26.13 -1.92
N ARG A 42 34.79 -27.17 -1.60
CA ARG A 42 34.50 -28.03 -0.45
C ARG A 42 34.89 -27.32 0.85
N CYS A 43 34.22 -27.66 1.94
CA CYS A 43 34.49 -27.07 3.25
C CYS A 43 35.93 -27.29 3.76
N ASP A 44 36.56 -28.40 3.36
CA ASP A 44 37.91 -28.82 3.71
C ASP A 44 38.99 -28.42 2.68
N GLU A 45 38.57 -27.84 1.55
CA GLU A 45 39.41 -27.44 0.42
C GLU A 45 39.78 -25.95 0.53
N ALA A 46 41.07 -25.64 0.37
CA ALA A 46 41.57 -24.28 0.51
C ALA A 46 41.30 -23.45 -0.75
N ILE A 47 40.52 -22.39 -0.61
CA ILE A 47 40.34 -21.35 -1.63
C ILE A 47 41.62 -20.50 -1.64
N THR A 48 42.26 -20.38 -2.80
CA THR A 48 43.60 -19.76 -2.95
C THR A 48 43.61 -18.72 -4.05
N GLY A 49 44.46 -17.69 -3.89
CA GLY A 49 44.51 -16.55 -4.81
C GLY A 49 43.48 -15.45 -4.53
N THR A 50 42.81 -15.52 -3.37
CA THR A 50 41.82 -14.56 -2.86
C THR A 50 42.25 -13.98 -1.51
N SER A 51 41.70 -12.84 -1.13
CA SER A 51 41.82 -12.21 0.19
C SER A 51 40.87 -12.82 1.22
N ASP A 52 39.75 -13.36 0.75
CA ASP A 52 38.53 -13.62 1.52
C ASP A 52 37.77 -14.83 0.94
N MET A 53 36.68 -15.23 1.60
CA MET A 53 35.87 -16.39 1.23
C MET A 53 34.48 -16.34 1.84
N LEU A 54 33.49 -16.87 1.13
CA LEU A 54 32.11 -17.04 1.58
C LEU A 54 31.92 -18.36 2.32
N CYS A 55 31.78 -18.29 3.64
CA CYS A 55 31.55 -19.45 4.50
C CYS A 55 30.13 -19.51 5.04
N THR A 56 29.51 -20.69 5.02
CA THR A 56 28.23 -20.96 5.70
C THR A 56 28.41 -22.05 6.74
N CYS A 57 28.15 -21.71 7.99
CA CYS A 57 28.35 -22.58 9.16
C CYS A 57 27.00 -22.91 9.82
N ARG A 58 26.88 -24.11 10.41
CA ARG A 58 25.70 -24.58 11.16
C ARG A 58 26.09 -25.13 12.52
N HIS A 59 25.19 -25.03 13.50
CA HIS A 59 25.47 -25.46 14.87
C HIS A 59 25.54 -27.00 14.96
N PRO A 60 26.47 -27.62 15.70
CA PRO A 60 26.64 -29.08 15.70
C PRO A 60 25.41 -29.82 16.23
N GLN A 61 24.68 -29.24 17.19
CA GLN A 61 23.45 -29.83 17.73
C GLN A 61 22.26 -29.79 16.76
N SER A 62 22.41 -29.24 15.54
CA SER A 62 21.45 -29.46 14.45
C SER A 62 21.65 -30.81 13.75
N MET A 63 22.52 -31.69 14.28
CA MET A 63 22.76 -33.06 13.80
C MET A 63 22.14 -34.12 14.74
N ASP A 64 21.68 -33.73 15.93
CA ASP A 64 21.03 -34.61 16.91
C ASP A 64 19.51 -34.40 16.91
N GLU A 65 18.82 -34.93 15.90
CA GLU A 65 17.39 -35.19 16.03
C GLU A 65 17.16 -36.37 16.99
N PRO A 66 16.13 -36.32 17.86
CA PRO A 66 15.78 -37.46 18.69
C PRO A 66 15.28 -38.61 17.81
N LYS A 67 15.85 -39.80 18.00
CA LYS A 67 15.37 -41.03 17.36
C LYS A 67 13.91 -41.30 17.76
N CYS A 68 12.99 -41.09 16.83
CA CYS A 68 11.67 -41.72 16.90
C CYS A 68 11.78 -43.16 16.36
N ASP A 69 11.35 -44.14 17.15
CA ASP A 69 10.99 -45.46 16.63
C ASP A 69 9.77 -45.30 15.71
N TRP A 70 10.03 -45.12 14.42
CA TRP A 70 9.00 -45.12 13.38
C TRP A 70 8.78 -46.56 12.89
N PRO A 71 7.54 -47.06 12.78
CA PRO A 71 7.28 -48.34 12.09
C PRO A 71 7.80 -48.24 10.66
N GLY A 72 8.28 -49.36 10.09
CA GLY A 72 8.91 -49.38 8.75
C GLY A 72 8.11 -48.60 7.70
N PRO A 73 8.79 -47.93 6.74
CA PRO A 73 8.25 -46.80 5.99
C PRO A 73 6.83 -47.06 5.50
N GLU A 74 5.89 -46.24 5.96
CA GLU A 74 4.59 -46.13 5.30
C GLU A 74 4.86 -45.90 3.80
N PRO A 75 4.06 -46.51 2.91
CA PRO A 75 4.22 -46.29 1.48
C PRO A 75 4.18 -44.77 1.24
N LEU A 76 5.14 -44.29 0.43
CA LEU A 76 5.24 -42.88 0.05
C LEU A 76 3.83 -42.33 -0.22
N PRO A 77 3.45 -41.17 0.33
CA PRO A 77 2.16 -40.57 -0.01
C PRO A 77 2.09 -40.52 -1.54
N PRO A 78 0.97 -40.98 -2.14
CA PRO A 78 0.90 -41.16 -3.58
C PRO A 78 1.35 -39.87 -4.26
N THR A 79 2.23 -40.01 -5.25
CA THR A 79 2.70 -38.89 -6.09
C THR A 79 1.48 -38.04 -6.41
N PRO A 80 1.45 -36.75 -6.01
CA PRO A 80 0.22 -35.98 -6.08
C PRO A 80 -0.27 -36.00 -7.52
N SER A 81 -1.48 -36.54 -7.74
CA SER A 81 -2.02 -36.65 -9.09
C SER A 81 -1.98 -35.26 -9.76
N PRO A 82 -1.64 -35.14 -11.05
CA PRO A 82 -1.83 -33.90 -11.80
C PRO A 82 -3.25 -33.32 -11.64
N ASP A 83 -4.24 -34.19 -11.42
CA ASP A 83 -5.62 -33.84 -11.07
C ASP A 83 -5.77 -33.03 -9.77
N ALA A 84 -4.72 -32.88 -8.95
CA ALA A 84 -4.72 -32.02 -7.77
C ALA A 84 -4.63 -30.55 -8.18
N CYS A 85 -3.71 -30.21 -9.07
CA CYS A 85 -3.41 -28.84 -9.49
C CYS A 85 -4.42 -28.29 -10.50
N CYS A 86 -4.91 -29.12 -11.42
CA CYS A 86 -5.89 -28.72 -12.45
C CYS A 86 -6.97 -29.79 -12.64
N ARG A 87 -8.01 -29.48 -13.40
CA ARG A 87 -8.85 -30.49 -14.07
C ARG A 87 -7.99 -31.18 -15.14
N ASN A 88 -8.20 -32.47 -15.39
CA ASN A 88 -7.60 -33.18 -16.51
C ASN A 88 -7.74 -32.39 -17.84
N PRO A 89 -6.64 -32.04 -18.55
CA PRO A 89 -6.64 -31.24 -19.77
C PRO A 89 -7.58 -31.73 -20.88
N SER A 90 -7.74 -33.05 -21.06
CA SER A 90 -8.64 -33.63 -22.06
C SER A 90 -10.13 -33.42 -21.75
N ARG A 91 -10.47 -32.70 -20.67
CA ARG A 91 -11.83 -32.29 -20.27
C ARG A 91 -11.98 -30.77 -20.14
N TRP A 92 -11.03 -30.01 -20.66
CA TRP A 92 -11.15 -28.56 -20.74
C TRP A 92 -12.05 -28.15 -21.91
N PRO A 93 -12.71 -26.98 -21.86
CA PRO A 93 -13.46 -26.46 -23.01
C PRO A 93 -12.50 -26.09 -24.14
N ASP A 94 -12.94 -26.18 -25.39
CA ASP A 94 -12.27 -25.57 -26.57
C ASP A 94 -10.75 -25.86 -26.70
N VAL A 95 -10.30 -27.06 -26.31
CA VAL A 95 -8.94 -27.55 -26.58
C VAL A 95 -8.78 -27.73 -28.09
N ASP A 96 -7.82 -27.05 -28.70
CA ASP A 96 -7.63 -27.12 -30.14
C ASP A 96 -6.95 -28.43 -30.54
N ASN A 97 -7.44 -29.04 -31.61
CA ASN A 97 -6.99 -30.31 -32.18
C ASN A 97 -6.83 -31.48 -31.18
N GLY A 98 -7.35 -31.36 -29.94
CA GLY A 98 -7.14 -32.29 -28.84
C GLY A 98 -5.74 -32.24 -28.21
N VAL A 99 -4.94 -31.20 -28.49
CA VAL A 99 -3.54 -31.08 -28.05
C VAL A 99 -3.47 -30.69 -26.56
N THR A 100 -3.19 -31.69 -25.73
CA THR A 100 -2.99 -31.53 -24.29
C THR A 100 -1.53 -31.73 -23.91
N CYS A 101 -1.01 -30.84 -23.07
CA CYS A 101 0.39 -30.82 -22.65
C CYS A 101 0.53 -31.23 -21.18
N ASP A 102 1.76 -31.52 -20.76
CA ASP A 102 2.07 -31.79 -19.35
C ASP A 102 1.91 -30.54 -18.47
N ASP A 103 1.93 -30.74 -17.15
CA ASP A 103 1.93 -29.65 -16.14
C ASP A 103 0.79 -28.63 -16.35
N CYS A 104 -0.43 -29.17 -16.45
CA CYS A 104 -1.67 -28.38 -16.49
C CYS A 104 -1.73 -27.33 -17.62
N MET A 105 -1.29 -27.71 -18.82
CA MET A 105 -1.29 -26.88 -20.02
C MET A 105 -2.01 -27.60 -21.17
N ALA A 106 -2.64 -26.83 -22.07
CA ALA A 106 -3.19 -27.33 -23.33
C ALA A 106 -3.11 -26.25 -24.40
N LEU A 107 -3.16 -26.65 -25.67
CA LEU A 107 -3.42 -25.74 -26.78
C LEU A 107 -4.93 -25.53 -26.88
N VAL A 108 -5.39 -24.29 -26.93
CA VAL A 108 -6.82 -23.96 -26.76
C VAL A 108 -7.24 -22.82 -27.68
N VAL A 109 -8.43 -22.92 -28.25
CA VAL A 109 -9.02 -21.89 -29.12
C VAL A 109 -9.42 -20.69 -28.26
N THR A 110 -8.61 -19.63 -28.27
CA THR A 110 -8.84 -18.46 -27.39
C THR A 110 -9.74 -17.39 -27.99
N ALA A 111 -10.12 -17.50 -29.27
CA ALA A 111 -10.99 -16.53 -29.95
C ALA A 111 -12.33 -16.21 -29.23
N PRO A 112 -13.09 -17.19 -28.68
CA PRO A 112 -14.30 -16.91 -27.90
C PRO A 112 -14.03 -16.15 -26.59
N TYR A 113 -12.77 -16.17 -26.13
CA TYR A 113 -12.29 -15.64 -24.86
C TYR A 113 -11.55 -14.30 -25.02
N GLY A 114 -11.60 -13.69 -26.21
CA GLY A 114 -10.89 -12.45 -26.52
C GLY A 114 -9.38 -12.64 -26.61
N ASN A 115 -8.95 -13.79 -27.15
CA ASN A 115 -7.57 -14.21 -27.36
C ASN A 115 -6.73 -14.24 -26.06
N ARG A 116 -7.33 -14.59 -24.91
CA ARG A 116 -6.69 -14.49 -23.59
C ARG A 116 -6.83 -15.74 -22.72
N CYS A 117 -5.71 -16.21 -22.18
CA CYS A 117 -5.71 -17.35 -21.27
C CYS A 117 -6.39 -17.07 -19.91
N ASP A 118 -6.41 -15.84 -19.39
CA ASP A 118 -7.11 -15.55 -18.13
C ASP A 118 -8.63 -15.72 -18.26
N LYS A 119 -9.22 -15.21 -19.35
CA LYS A 119 -10.63 -15.39 -19.71
C LYS A 119 -10.95 -16.86 -19.98
N TYR A 120 -10.05 -17.56 -20.68
CA TYR A 120 -10.18 -18.98 -20.95
C TYR A 120 -10.19 -19.82 -19.65
N CYS A 121 -9.18 -19.70 -18.79
CA CYS A 121 -9.11 -20.45 -17.53
C CYS A 121 -10.28 -20.12 -16.58
N GLU A 122 -10.73 -18.84 -16.55
CA GLU A 122 -11.88 -18.42 -15.75
C GLU A 122 -13.18 -19.14 -16.15
N SER A 123 -13.36 -19.48 -17.43
CA SER A 123 -14.57 -20.12 -17.97
C SER A 123 -14.90 -21.48 -17.34
N PHE A 124 -13.89 -22.19 -16.81
CA PHE A 124 -14.04 -23.48 -16.12
C PHE A 124 -13.50 -23.47 -14.68
N ASP A 125 -13.57 -22.31 -14.02
CA ASP A 125 -13.22 -22.08 -12.60
C ASP A 125 -11.74 -22.30 -12.23
N HIS A 126 -10.84 -22.07 -13.20
CA HIS A 126 -9.39 -22.10 -13.02
C HIS A 126 -8.80 -20.68 -13.09
N VAL A 127 -7.50 -20.56 -12.82
CA VAL A 127 -6.69 -19.34 -12.90
C VAL A 127 -5.54 -19.60 -13.85
N CYS A 128 -5.28 -18.66 -14.77
CA CYS A 128 -4.12 -18.73 -15.64
C CYS A 128 -2.84 -18.49 -14.85
N VAL A 129 -1.84 -19.35 -15.09
CA VAL A 129 -0.49 -19.24 -14.49
C VAL A 129 0.61 -19.05 -15.53
N ALA A 130 0.35 -19.39 -16.79
CA ALA A 130 1.19 -19.05 -17.93
C ALA A 130 0.34 -18.99 -19.21
N ALA A 131 0.76 -18.14 -20.14
CA ALA A 131 0.23 -18.04 -21.48
C ALA A 131 1.39 -18.00 -22.48
N ALA A 132 1.26 -18.67 -23.61
CA ALA A 132 2.28 -18.69 -24.65
C ALA A 132 1.66 -18.89 -26.03
N GLU A 133 2.40 -18.43 -27.05
CA GLU A 133 2.24 -18.89 -28.42
C GLU A 133 3.04 -20.17 -28.64
N GLU A 134 2.57 -20.99 -29.57
CA GLU A 134 3.01 -22.35 -29.84
C GLU A 134 3.94 -22.43 -31.09
N GLN A 135 4.57 -23.59 -31.34
CA GLN A 135 5.33 -23.86 -32.58
C GLN A 135 4.81 -25.05 -33.41
N ASN A 136 3.89 -24.78 -34.36
CA ASN A 136 3.32 -25.74 -35.31
C ASN A 136 2.33 -26.76 -34.68
N GLU A 137 1.23 -26.24 -34.14
CA GLU A 137 0.12 -26.96 -33.50
C GLU A 137 0.56 -27.94 -32.37
N ASN A 138 1.50 -27.53 -31.51
CA ASN A 138 2.11 -28.41 -30.51
C ASN A 138 2.33 -27.74 -29.12
N CYS A 139 3.05 -28.44 -28.23
CA CYS A 139 3.34 -28.00 -26.86
C CYS A 139 4.67 -27.22 -26.70
N GLU A 140 5.38 -26.93 -27.79
CA GLU A 140 6.63 -26.17 -27.79
C GLU A 140 6.31 -24.67 -27.83
N ILE A 141 6.90 -23.91 -26.91
CA ILE A 141 6.65 -22.47 -26.80
C ILE A 141 7.44 -21.73 -27.89
N GLN A 142 6.77 -20.89 -28.68
CA GLN A 142 7.41 -19.93 -29.60
C GLN A 142 7.81 -18.66 -28.84
N TYR A 143 6.86 -18.07 -28.10
CA TYR A 143 7.09 -16.96 -27.19
C TYR A 143 6.04 -16.94 -26.07
N THR A 144 6.40 -16.38 -24.92
CA THR A 144 5.49 -16.25 -23.77
C THR A 144 4.76 -14.91 -23.74
N LYS A 145 3.59 -14.90 -23.11
CA LYS A 145 2.77 -13.71 -22.88
C LYS A 145 2.21 -13.68 -21.46
N ARG A 146 1.72 -12.53 -21.05
CA ARG A 146 0.96 -12.41 -19.79
C ARG A 146 -0.44 -13.00 -19.97
N CYS A 147 -0.97 -13.62 -18.93
CA CYS A 147 -2.29 -14.26 -18.93
C CYS A 147 -3.44 -13.34 -19.38
N ASP A 148 -3.35 -12.03 -19.11
CA ASP A 148 -4.34 -11.01 -19.45
C ASP A 148 -4.01 -10.21 -20.73
N GLU A 149 -2.90 -10.53 -21.41
CA GLU A 149 -2.57 -9.96 -22.73
C GLU A 149 -3.17 -10.82 -23.85
N PRO A 150 -3.82 -10.21 -24.86
CA PRO A 150 -4.24 -10.95 -26.03
C PRO A 150 -3.04 -11.31 -26.90
N ILE A 151 -3.11 -12.48 -27.57
CA ILE A 151 -2.29 -12.76 -28.75
C ILE A 151 -3.10 -12.43 -30.00
N GLU A 152 -2.56 -11.58 -30.86
CA GLU A 152 -3.24 -11.14 -32.09
C GLU A 152 -2.61 -11.84 -33.30
N GLY A 153 -3.46 -12.26 -34.25
CA GLY A 153 -3.03 -12.95 -35.48
C GLY A 153 -2.94 -14.47 -35.38
N THR A 154 -3.36 -15.06 -34.26
CA THR A 154 -3.33 -16.51 -33.99
C THR A 154 -4.75 -16.99 -33.63
N SER A 155 -5.04 -18.28 -33.84
CA SER A 155 -6.36 -18.91 -33.60
C SER A 155 -6.54 -19.38 -32.16
N ASP A 156 -5.40 -19.67 -31.54
CA ASP A 156 -5.21 -20.63 -30.47
C ASP A 156 -3.95 -20.24 -29.68
N MET A 157 -3.84 -20.73 -28.45
CA MET A 157 -2.72 -20.41 -27.56
C MET A 157 -2.45 -21.56 -26.58
N LEU A 158 -1.21 -21.67 -26.11
CA LEU A 158 -0.86 -22.52 -24.98
C LEU A 158 -1.27 -21.85 -23.67
N CYS A 159 -2.34 -22.34 -23.05
CA CYS A 159 -2.83 -21.83 -21.77
C CYS A 159 -2.54 -22.83 -20.64
N LYS A 160 -1.88 -22.35 -19.58
CA LYS A 160 -1.65 -23.11 -18.35
C LYS A 160 -2.63 -22.67 -17.25
N CYS A 161 -3.51 -23.57 -16.81
CA CYS A 161 -4.62 -23.28 -15.92
C CYS A 161 -4.59 -24.15 -14.65
N VAL A 162 -4.57 -23.54 -13.47
CA VAL A 162 -4.64 -24.24 -12.17
C VAL A 162 -5.94 -23.93 -11.43
N LYS A 163 -6.38 -24.78 -10.50
CA LYS A 163 -7.55 -24.50 -9.66
C LYS A 163 -7.30 -23.30 -8.76
N LYS A 164 -8.34 -22.51 -8.49
CA LYS A 164 -8.29 -21.35 -7.56
C LYS A 164 -7.77 -21.70 -6.16
N ASN A 165 -8.05 -22.92 -5.69
CA ASN A 165 -7.60 -23.45 -4.41
C ASN A 165 -6.59 -24.61 -4.59
N ALA A 166 -5.70 -24.51 -5.58
CA ALA A 166 -4.65 -25.50 -5.79
C ALA A 166 -3.70 -25.58 -4.57
N PRO A 167 -3.22 -26.78 -4.19
CA PRO A 167 -2.25 -26.92 -3.10
C PRO A 167 -0.96 -26.11 -3.31
N PRO A 168 -0.21 -25.75 -2.24
CA PRO A 168 1.00 -24.92 -2.34
C PRO A 168 2.16 -25.48 -3.19
N PHE A 169 2.12 -26.77 -3.54
CA PHE A 169 3.11 -27.38 -4.45
C PHE A 169 2.78 -27.17 -5.94
N CYS A 170 1.60 -26.63 -6.26
CA CYS A 170 1.19 -26.34 -7.63
C CYS A 170 1.74 -24.99 -8.11
N PRO A 171 1.90 -24.79 -9.43
CA PRO A 171 2.31 -23.50 -9.98
C PRO A 171 1.37 -22.37 -9.56
N ALA A 172 1.93 -21.30 -8.97
CA ALA A 172 1.15 -20.13 -8.58
C ALA A 172 0.88 -19.20 -9.78
N PRO A 173 -0.24 -18.44 -9.78
CA PRO A 173 -0.46 -17.38 -10.76
C PRO A 173 0.67 -16.33 -10.70
N PRO A 174 1.09 -15.77 -11.84
CA PRO A 174 2.06 -14.68 -11.84
C PRO A 174 1.48 -13.51 -11.06
N ALA A 175 2.27 -12.95 -10.15
CA ALA A 175 1.90 -11.73 -9.45
C ALA A 175 1.55 -10.64 -10.49
N PRO A 176 0.60 -9.73 -10.19
CA PRO A 176 0.34 -8.59 -11.06
C PRO A 176 1.66 -7.88 -11.39
N PRO A 177 1.88 -7.46 -12.67
CA PRO A 177 3.13 -6.79 -13.01
C PRO A 177 3.31 -5.60 -12.07
N ALA A 178 4.44 -5.59 -11.36
CA ALA A 178 4.80 -4.45 -10.54
C ALA A 178 4.74 -3.20 -11.44
N PRO A 179 4.15 -2.09 -10.97
CA PRO A 179 4.06 -0.89 -11.77
C PRO A 179 5.47 -0.50 -12.21
N THR A 180 5.67 -0.38 -13.53
CA THR A 180 6.94 0.06 -14.10
C THR A 180 7.35 1.32 -13.35
N PRO A 181 8.54 1.38 -12.72
CA PRO A 181 8.92 2.53 -11.91
C PRO A 181 8.81 3.77 -12.79
N GLU A 182 7.95 4.73 -12.38
CA GLU A 182 7.94 6.06 -12.98
C GLU A 182 9.39 6.55 -12.94
N PRO A 183 9.98 6.97 -14.07
CA PRO A 183 11.40 7.28 -14.14
C PRO A 183 11.72 8.30 -13.06
N THR A 184 12.72 7.99 -12.21
CA THR A 184 13.10 8.85 -11.08
C THR A 184 13.21 10.29 -11.58
N PRO A 185 12.47 11.24 -10.99
CA PRO A 185 12.40 12.58 -11.54
C PRO A 185 13.77 13.25 -11.57
N SER A 186 13.90 14.34 -12.33
CA SER A 186 15.16 15.07 -12.41
C SER A 186 15.65 15.46 -11.00
N PRO A 187 16.94 15.30 -10.65
CA PRO A 187 17.48 15.81 -9.40
C PRO A 187 17.34 17.34 -9.23
N ASN A 188 17.06 18.07 -10.32
CA ASN A 188 16.77 19.50 -10.33
C ASN A 188 15.33 19.78 -10.79
N ALA A 189 14.38 18.89 -10.51
CA ALA A 189 13.01 19.00 -11.00
C ALA A 189 12.32 20.27 -10.47
N ARG A 190 11.71 21.03 -11.38
CA ARG A 190 11.10 22.32 -11.07
C ARG A 190 9.66 22.13 -10.58
N ILE A 191 9.50 22.14 -9.26
CA ILE A 191 8.21 22.06 -8.57
C ILE A 191 7.49 23.41 -8.66
N GLN A 192 6.20 23.41 -8.99
CA GLN A 192 5.38 24.62 -9.13
C GLN A 192 3.92 24.35 -8.70
N VAL A 193 3.27 25.34 -8.09
CA VAL A 193 1.81 25.35 -7.92
C VAL A 193 1.18 26.25 -8.97
N VAL A 194 0.27 25.69 -9.79
CA VAL A 194 -0.40 26.39 -10.89
C VAL A 194 -1.90 26.11 -10.84
N GLY A 195 -2.68 27.11 -10.45
CA GLY A 195 -4.11 26.92 -10.16
C GLY A 195 -4.32 25.82 -9.13
N LYS A 196 -5.22 24.85 -9.42
CA LYS A 196 -5.51 23.69 -8.57
C LYS A 196 -4.54 22.50 -8.76
N GLN A 197 -3.38 22.70 -9.39
CA GLN A 197 -2.40 21.64 -9.68
C GLN A 197 -1.05 21.87 -9.00
N LEU A 198 -0.43 20.76 -8.57
CA LEU A 198 1.01 20.67 -8.29
C LEU A 198 1.69 20.11 -9.55
N LEU A 199 2.67 20.83 -10.08
CA LEU A 199 3.44 20.46 -11.26
C LEU A 199 4.88 20.12 -10.89
N VAL A 200 5.47 19.16 -11.60
CA VAL A 200 6.90 18.85 -11.60
C VAL A 200 7.36 18.91 -13.05
N ASP A 201 8.38 19.73 -13.33
CA ASP A 201 8.89 19.99 -14.69
C ASP A 201 7.78 20.36 -15.70
N GLY A 202 6.78 21.12 -15.22
CA GLY A 202 5.62 21.58 -15.99
C GLY A 202 4.53 20.53 -16.22
N LYS A 203 4.68 19.30 -15.72
CA LYS A 203 3.69 18.22 -15.82
C LYS A 203 2.93 18.05 -14.49
N PRO A 204 1.60 17.85 -14.48
CA PRO A 204 0.86 17.57 -13.25
C PRO A 204 1.36 16.30 -12.55
N LEU A 205 1.76 16.42 -11.29
CA LEU A 205 2.14 15.28 -10.46
C LEU A 205 0.89 14.65 -9.84
N HIS A 206 0.73 13.33 -10.01
CA HIS A 206 -0.32 12.56 -9.35
C HIS A 206 0.26 11.84 -8.13
N LEU A 207 -0.12 12.28 -6.93
CA LEU A 207 0.38 11.71 -5.67
C LEU A 207 -0.32 10.40 -5.33
N LYS A 208 0.42 9.30 -5.40
CA LYS A 208 0.06 7.97 -4.92
C LYS A 208 0.77 7.81 -3.57
N GLY A 209 0.13 8.28 -2.50
CA GLY A 209 0.79 8.53 -1.22
C GLY A 209 0.38 7.60 -0.08
N VAL A 210 1.28 7.44 0.90
CA VAL A 210 0.97 6.95 2.26
C VAL A 210 1.52 7.91 3.32
N ALA A 211 0.86 7.93 4.47
CA ALA A 211 1.41 8.55 5.67
C ALA A 211 2.36 7.54 6.34
N TRP A 212 3.65 7.84 6.37
CA TRP A 212 4.72 6.96 6.81
C TRP A 212 5.20 7.33 8.22
N ASN A 213 5.14 6.35 9.12
CA ASN A 213 5.50 6.50 10.53
C ASN A 213 6.16 5.19 11.04
N PRO A 214 7.45 4.97 10.74
CA PRO A 214 8.15 3.73 11.07
C PRO A 214 8.41 3.60 12.58
N VAL A 215 7.39 3.10 13.29
CA VAL A 215 7.43 2.77 14.72
C VAL A 215 7.28 1.24 14.84
N PRO A 216 8.19 0.53 15.53
CA PRO A 216 8.12 -0.92 15.66
C PRO A 216 6.88 -1.33 16.45
N LYS A 217 6.37 -2.54 16.18
CA LYS A 217 5.21 -3.10 16.88
C LYS A 217 5.40 -3.07 18.41
N GLY A 218 4.50 -2.36 19.09
CA GLY A 218 4.54 -2.16 20.55
C GLY A 218 5.26 -0.89 21.01
N GLY A 219 5.97 -0.20 20.11
CA GLY A 219 6.54 1.12 20.34
C GLY A 219 5.50 2.25 20.31
N ARG A 220 5.97 3.47 20.54
CA ARG A 220 5.16 4.70 20.63
C ARG A 220 5.78 5.82 19.81
N HIS A 221 4.93 6.55 19.10
CA HIS A 221 5.34 7.77 18.41
C HIS A 221 5.39 8.95 19.41
N PRO A 222 6.41 9.83 19.35
CA PRO A 222 7.61 9.76 18.50
C PRO A 222 8.80 9.01 19.13
N GLN A 223 8.68 8.48 20.36
CA GLN A 223 9.81 7.96 21.14
C GLN A 223 10.57 6.80 20.47
N ASP A 224 9.83 5.89 19.82
CA ASP A 224 10.36 4.69 19.17
C ASP A 224 10.36 4.83 17.62
N LEU A 225 10.35 6.06 17.10
CA LEU A 225 10.42 6.32 15.66
C LEU A 225 11.82 6.02 15.12
N ASP A 226 11.91 5.17 14.10
CA ASP A 226 13.19 4.68 13.56
C ASP A 226 13.16 4.63 12.02
N PHE A 227 13.26 5.79 11.38
CA PHE A 227 13.37 5.88 9.91
C PHE A 227 14.56 5.05 9.39
N ALA A 228 15.69 5.05 10.08
CA ALA A 228 16.93 4.43 9.63
C ALA A 228 16.80 2.91 9.48
N ARG A 229 16.16 2.25 10.45
CA ARG A 229 15.94 0.80 10.43
C ARG A 229 14.99 0.35 9.33
N PHE A 230 13.91 1.10 9.10
CA PHE A 230 12.79 0.64 8.28
C PHE A 230 12.80 1.16 6.84
N VAL A 231 13.57 2.22 6.51
CA VAL A 231 13.51 2.88 5.19
C VAL A 231 13.75 1.94 4.00
N GLU A 232 14.68 0.98 4.08
CA GLU A 232 15.00 0.11 2.94
C GLU A 232 13.87 -0.90 2.65
N GLU A 233 13.31 -1.50 3.69
CA GLU A 233 12.18 -2.45 3.63
C GLU A 233 10.88 -1.73 3.25
N ASP A 234 10.50 -0.69 4.00
CA ASP A 234 9.27 0.05 3.76
C ASP A 234 9.28 0.70 2.38
N ALA A 235 10.40 1.28 1.92
CA ALA A 235 10.46 1.88 0.60
C ALA A 235 10.39 0.84 -0.53
N GLN A 236 10.93 -0.36 -0.34
CA GLN A 236 10.74 -1.47 -1.30
C GLN A 236 9.27 -1.88 -1.39
N ILE A 237 8.59 -2.05 -0.24
CA ILE A 237 7.16 -2.37 -0.19
C ILE A 237 6.34 -1.25 -0.85
N MET A 238 6.62 0.03 -0.53
CA MET A 238 5.97 1.19 -1.15
C MET A 238 6.15 1.21 -2.67
N GLN A 239 7.37 1.01 -3.17
CA GLN A 239 7.65 0.95 -4.60
C GLN A 239 6.85 -0.16 -5.30
N SER A 240 6.80 -1.36 -4.71
CA SER A 240 6.02 -2.49 -5.26
C SER A 240 4.51 -2.23 -5.33
N MET A 241 4.00 -1.38 -4.43
CA MET A 241 2.59 -0.91 -4.45
C MET A 241 2.36 0.26 -5.42
N GLY A 242 3.40 0.78 -6.08
CA GLY A 242 3.32 1.94 -6.96
C GLY A 242 3.12 3.27 -6.24
N ILE A 243 3.50 3.35 -4.96
CA ILE A 243 3.54 4.59 -4.19
C ILE A 243 4.70 5.44 -4.71
N ASN A 244 4.42 6.70 -4.99
CA ASN A 244 5.41 7.68 -5.47
C ASN A 244 5.56 8.88 -4.52
N ALA A 245 4.91 8.86 -3.35
CA ALA A 245 5.05 9.88 -2.32
C ALA A 245 4.86 9.34 -0.90
N VAL A 246 5.58 9.90 0.07
CA VAL A 246 5.32 9.72 1.50
C VAL A 246 5.08 11.07 2.17
N ARG A 247 4.19 11.06 3.17
CA ARG A 247 4.08 12.13 4.17
C ARG A 247 4.56 11.60 5.51
N THR A 248 5.44 12.33 6.19
CA THR A 248 5.90 11.95 7.54
C THR A 248 5.17 12.69 8.64
N TYR A 249 5.27 12.21 9.89
CA TYR A 249 4.77 12.90 11.09
C TYR A 249 5.86 13.63 11.88
N GLU A 250 7.13 13.32 11.64
CA GLU A 250 8.31 14.04 12.12
C GLU A 250 9.26 14.27 10.94
N PRO A 251 10.18 15.25 11.00
CA PRO A 251 11.05 15.56 9.88
C PRO A 251 12.12 14.49 9.67
N ILE A 252 12.30 14.07 8.42
CA ILE A 252 13.53 13.37 8.00
C ILE A 252 14.61 14.45 7.81
N THR A 253 15.78 14.27 8.44
CA THR A 253 16.92 15.20 8.35
C THR A 253 18.17 14.56 7.75
N GLU A 254 18.18 13.24 7.68
CA GLU A 254 19.25 12.38 7.23
C GLU A 254 19.14 12.19 5.72
N LYS A 255 20.07 12.79 4.95
CA LYS A 255 20.04 12.76 3.48
C LYS A 255 19.97 11.33 2.92
N TRP A 256 20.71 10.39 3.50
CA TRP A 256 20.73 9.00 3.02
C TRP A 256 19.37 8.28 3.10
N ILE A 257 18.49 8.66 4.04
CA ILE A 257 17.12 8.13 4.14
C ILE A 257 16.30 8.66 2.95
N LEU A 258 16.47 9.94 2.62
CA LEU A 258 15.88 10.55 1.44
C LEU A 258 16.46 9.99 0.14
N ASP A 259 17.76 9.67 0.07
CA ASP A 259 18.40 8.99 -1.06
C ASP A 259 17.77 7.60 -1.29
N THR A 260 17.46 6.86 -0.22
CA THR A 260 16.80 5.54 -0.30
C THR A 260 15.37 5.61 -0.84
N LEU A 261 14.60 6.63 -0.44
CA LEU A 261 13.28 6.93 -1.01
C LEU A 261 13.41 7.40 -2.47
N TRP A 262 14.38 8.26 -2.77
CA TRP A 262 14.57 8.86 -4.09
C TRP A 262 14.96 7.86 -5.17
N ARG A 263 15.90 6.95 -4.85
CA ARG A 263 16.30 5.85 -5.75
C ARG A 263 15.12 4.95 -6.15
N ARG A 264 13.99 5.03 -5.44
CA ARG A 264 12.75 4.28 -5.71
C ARG A 264 11.64 5.12 -6.36
N GLY A 265 11.89 6.41 -6.64
CA GLY A 265 10.92 7.34 -7.21
C GLY A 265 9.92 7.90 -6.19
N ILE A 266 10.26 7.88 -4.89
CA ILE A 266 9.36 8.31 -3.81
C ILE A 266 9.69 9.75 -3.39
N TRP A 267 8.74 10.65 -3.62
CA TRP A 267 8.73 12.03 -3.12
C TRP A 267 8.45 12.11 -1.62
N VAL A 268 8.89 13.18 -0.96
CA VAL A 268 8.70 13.40 0.47
C VAL A 268 7.99 14.72 0.74
N VAL A 269 6.81 14.60 1.36
CA VAL A 269 6.07 15.68 2.01
C VAL A 269 6.55 15.73 3.46
N ASN A 270 7.64 16.46 3.68
CA ASN A 270 8.41 16.39 4.93
C ASN A 270 7.78 17.29 6.00
N SER A 271 7.30 16.71 7.10
CA SER A 271 6.68 17.48 8.19
C SER A 271 7.73 18.16 9.06
N VAL A 272 7.76 19.50 9.07
CA VAL A 272 8.80 20.29 9.77
C VAL A 272 8.32 20.93 11.07
N TYR A 273 7.02 20.90 11.35
CA TYR A 273 6.44 21.45 12.57
C TYR A 273 5.05 20.87 12.81
N ASN A 274 4.86 20.01 13.82
CA ASN A 274 3.54 19.43 14.14
C ASN A 274 3.04 19.74 15.57
N TRP A 275 3.92 20.18 16.47
CA TRP A 275 3.59 20.38 17.89
C TRP A 275 3.61 21.87 18.29
N GLY A 276 2.55 22.35 18.94
CA GLY A 276 2.32 23.76 19.23
C GLY A 276 3.25 24.36 20.30
N GLY A 277 3.83 23.52 21.14
CA GLY A 277 4.78 23.93 22.19
C GLY A 277 6.18 24.24 21.68
N ALA A 278 6.53 23.85 20.46
CA ALA A 278 7.80 24.20 19.82
C ALA A 278 7.88 25.70 19.47
N SER A 279 9.09 26.22 19.32
CA SER A 279 9.30 27.56 18.77
C SER A 279 9.10 27.52 17.25
N ALA A 280 8.58 28.60 16.65
CA ALA A 280 8.46 28.65 15.18
C ALA A 280 9.83 28.56 14.48
N ARG A 281 10.92 28.90 15.19
CA ARG A 281 12.29 28.81 14.69
C ARG A 281 12.80 27.37 14.59
N ASP A 282 12.19 26.43 15.31
CA ASP A 282 12.65 25.03 15.37
C ASP A 282 12.51 24.34 13.99
N ALA A 283 11.49 24.73 13.22
CA ALA A 283 11.27 24.31 11.83
C ALA A 283 12.43 24.66 10.88
N ALA A 284 13.28 25.64 11.22
CA ALA A 284 14.43 26.01 10.40
C ALA A 284 15.46 24.88 10.28
N ASN A 285 15.64 24.09 11.33
CA ASN A 285 16.67 23.05 11.38
C ASN A 285 16.45 21.91 10.37
N PRO A 286 15.28 21.25 10.33
CA PRO A 286 15.03 20.21 9.32
C PRO A 286 15.01 20.79 7.89
N VAL A 287 14.47 22.00 7.68
CA VAL A 287 14.51 22.65 6.36
C VAL A 287 15.96 22.84 5.87
N LYS A 288 16.83 23.47 6.68
CA LYS A 288 18.25 23.66 6.32
C LYS A 288 19.00 22.34 6.07
N ALA A 289 18.63 21.27 6.76
CA ALA A 289 19.33 19.98 6.64
C ALA A 289 19.14 19.35 5.26
N VAL A 290 17.93 19.44 4.68
CA VAL A 290 17.56 18.63 3.49
C VAL A 290 16.87 19.39 2.36
N LYS A 291 16.70 20.73 2.44
CA LYS A 291 16.04 21.50 1.36
C LYS A 291 16.63 21.34 -0.04
N ASP A 292 17.92 21.07 -0.15
CA ASP A 292 18.60 20.89 -1.45
C ASP A 292 18.58 19.42 -1.91
N HIS A 293 17.81 18.55 -1.24
CA HIS A 293 17.71 17.12 -1.55
C HIS A 293 16.55 16.86 -2.53
N PRO A 294 16.77 16.17 -3.66
CA PRO A 294 15.79 16.07 -4.75
C PRO A 294 14.48 15.35 -4.39
N ALA A 295 14.49 14.50 -3.36
CA ALA A 295 13.26 13.87 -2.84
C ALA A 295 12.26 14.82 -2.19
N ILE A 296 12.67 16.03 -1.77
CA ILE A 296 11.76 16.96 -1.10
C ILE A 296 10.77 17.51 -2.12
N LEU A 297 9.48 17.25 -1.89
CA LEU A 297 8.41 17.78 -2.73
C LEU A 297 7.82 19.07 -2.17
N MET A 298 7.58 19.09 -0.85
CA MET A 298 7.00 20.23 -0.14
C MET A 298 7.15 20.06 1.37
N TRP A 299 7.13 21.18 2.09
CA TRP A 299 7.17 21.22 3.55
C TRP A 299 5.78 21.14 4.14
N SER A 300 5.56 20.30 5.15
CA SER A 300 4.27 20.21 5.83
C SER A 300 4.30 20.85 7.22
N ILE A 301 3.30 21.66 7.53
CA ILE A 301 3.17 22.43 8.78
C ILE A 301 1.81 22.16 9.43
N GLY A 302 1.85 21.56 10.62
CA GLY A 302 0.71 21.23 11.46
C GLY A 302 0.00 19.96 11.01
N ASN A 303 -0.63 19.29 11.97
CA ASN A 303 -1.52 18.15 11.74
C ASN A 303 -2.86 18.40 12.45
N GLU A 304 -3.97 18.40 11.71
CA GLU A 304 -5.36 18.55 12.22
C GLU A 304 -5.53 19.62 13.31
N TRP A 305 -4.83 20.74 13.16
CA TRP A 305 -4.70 21.76 14.21
C TRP A 305 -6.04 22.42 14.56
N ASN A 306 -7.01 22.35 13.66
CA ASN A 306 -8.40 22.76 13.87
C ASN A 306 -9.17 21.87 14.86
N TYR A 307 -8.69 20.65 15.14
CA TYR A 307 -9.26 19.75 16.15
C TYR A 307 -8.43 19.70 17.43
N ASN A 308 -7.10 19.62 17.32
CA ASN A 308 -6.22 19.38 18.47
C ASN A 308 -5.55 20.64 19.07
N GLY A 309 -5.69 21.82 18.44
CA GLY A 309 -5.04 23.05 18.91
C GLY A 309 -3.50 22.96 18.93
N LEU A 310 -2.93 22.27 17.93
CA LEU A 310 -1.53 21.80 17.85
C LEU A 310 -1.07 21.06 19.12
N TYR A 311 -1.96 20.24 19.68
CA TYR A 311 -1.74 19.36 20.84
C TYR A 311 -1.37 20.08 22.15
N VAL A 312 -1.54 21.40 22.22
CA VAL A 312 -1.31 22.21 23.44
C VAL A 312 -2.55 23.01 23.86
N GLY A 313 -3.71 22.76 23.23
CA GLY A 313 -4.97 23.42 23.56
C GLY A 313 -5.06 24.88 23.11
N SER A 314 -4.24 25.31 22.15
CA SER A 314 -4.32 26.65 21.56
C SER A 314 -5.65 26.89 20.86
N SER A 315 -6.13 28.15 20.84
CA SER A 315 -7.34 28.48 20.09
C SER A 315 -7.10 28.39 18.58
N PHE A 316 -8.19 28.33 17.80
CA PHE A 316 -8.14 28.31 16.34
C PHE A 316 -7.34 29.49 15.75
N PHE A 317 -7.50 30.69 16.31
CA PHE A 317 -6.78 31.88 15.84
C PHE A 317 -5.32 31.91 16.29
N ASP A 318 -5.00 31.36 17.46
CA ASP A 318 -3.60 31.20 17.91
C ASP A 318 -2.87 30.17 17.04
N CYS A 319 -3.55 29.09 16.62
CA CYS A 319 -3.01 28.14 15.66
C CYS A 319 -2.72 28.84 14.32
N ILE A 320 -3.66 29.62 13.78
CA ILE A 320 -3.42 30.44 12.56
C ILE A 320 -2.20 31.36 12.72
N ALA A 321 -2.07 32.04 13.86
CA ALA A 321 -0.91 32.89 14.13
C ALA A 321 0.40 32.08 14.15
N LYS A 322 0.43 30.94 14.87
CA LYS A 322 1.59 30.06 14.94
C LYS A 322 1.98 29.49 13.57
N ILE A 323 1.02 28.97 12.80
CA ILE A 323 1.26 28.45 11.44
C ILE A 323 1.87 29.56 10.56
N ARG A 324 1.33 30.78 10.60
CA ARG A 324 1.88 31.92 9.84
C ARG A 324 3.33 32.23 10.22
N ASP A 325 3.68 32.17 11.51
CA ASP A 325 5.06 32.43 11.95
C ASP A 325 6.02 31.31 11.57
N VAL A 326 5.58 30.04 11.57
CA VAL A 326 6.37 28.93 11.02
C VAL A 326 6.57 29.08 9.52
N VAL A 327 5.54 29.46 8.75
CA VAL A 327 5.65 29.72 7.31
C VAL A 327 6.72 30.77 7.00
N LYS A 328 6.75 31.89 7.74
CA LYS A 328 7.81 32.91 7.60
C LYS A 328 9.20 32.32 7.81
N VAL A 329 9.39 31.47 8.83
CA VAL A 329 10.67 30.81 9.10
C VAL A 329 11.06 29.86 7.99
N VAL A 330 10.14 29.02 7.48
CA VAL A 330 10.44 28.12 6.35
C VAL A 330 10.86 28.93 5.12
N ARG A 331 10.13 30.02 4.81
CA ARG A 331 10.44 30.93 3.68
C ARG A 331 11.77 31.68 3.80
N GLU A 332 12.30 31.88 5.01
CA GLU A 332 13.64 32.45 5.22
C GLU A 332 14.75 31.53 4.71
N PHE A 333 14.54 30.20 4.77
CA PHE A 333 15.55 29.21 4.38
C PHE A 333 15.29 28.55 3.03
N ASP A 334 14.03 28.49 2.59
CA ASP A 334 13.61 27.86 1.35
C ASP A 334 12.42 28.58 0.68
N THR A 335 12.70 29.15 -0.50
CA THR A 335 11.73 29.80 -1.39
C THR A 335 11.41 28.95 -2.62
N SER A 336 12.01 27.76 -2.76
CA SER A 336 11.84 26.87 -3.93
C SER A 336 10.74 25.83 -3.75
N HIS A 337 10.60 25.24 -2.56
CA HIS A 337 9.58 24.22 -2.31
C HIS A 337 8.24 24.84 -1.87
N PRO A 338 7.10 24.28 -2.30
CA PRO A 338 5.81 24.62 -1.75
C PRO A 338 5.71 24.32 -0.24
N ILE A 339 4.83 25.04 0.44
CA ILE A 339 4.45 24.81 1.83
C ILE A 339 3.00 24.33 1.88
N SER A 340 2.78 23.24 2.61
CA SER A 340 1.50 22.65 2.89
C SER A 340 1.13 22.77 4.37
N SER A 341 -0.16 22.77 4.67
CA SER A 341 -0.67 22.55 6.02
C SER A 341 -1.71 21.43 6.01
N ILE A 342 -1.67 20.55 7.00
CA ILE A 342 -2.59 19.43 7.14
C ILE A 342 -3.77 19.83 8.02
N TYR A 343 -4.96 19.70 7.47
CA TYR A 343 -6.20 20.20 8.05
C TYR A 343 -7.24 19.08 8.14
N GLY A 344 -7.98 19.03 9.25
CA GLY A 344 -9.03 18.03 9.47
C GLY A 344 -10.33 18.40 8.75
N ASP A 345 -10.63 17.67 7.67
CA ASP A 345 -11.81 17.83 6.81
C ASP A 345 -12.03 19.28 6.31
N THR A 346 -13.25 19.70 5.95
CA THR A 346 -13.52 21.06 5.39
C THR A 346 -13.88 22.09 6.45
N GLY A 347 -14.52 21.69 7.55
CA GLY A 347 -14.72 22.47 8.79
C GLY A 347 -14.82 24.01 8.64
N LYS A 348 -13.82 24.71 9.21
CA LYS A 348 -13.61 26.18 9.07
C LYS A 348 -12.47 26.53 8.09
N LEU A 349 -12.27 25.71 7.06
CA LEU A 349 -11.16 25.87 6.11
C LEU A 349 -11.29 27.18 5.31
N ASP A 350 -12.49 27.72 5.16
CA ASP A 350 -12.76 29.07 4.64
C ASP A 350 -11.97 30.15 5.40
N GLN A 351 -12.09 30.16 6.73
CA GLN A 351 -11.41 31.11 7.61
C GLN A 351 -9.90 30.86 7.65
N ALA A 352 -9.48 29.60 7.65
CA ALA A 352 -8.06 29.23 7.63
C ALA A 352 -7.39 29.64 6.31
N ALA A 353 -8.00 29.33 5.15
CA ALA A 353 -7.48 29.65 3.83
C ALA A 353 -7.44 31.16 3.56
N GLN A 354 -8.44 31.91 4.05
CA GLN A 354 -8.44 33.38 3.99
C GLN A 354 -7.33 33.99 4.87
N ALA A 355 -7.10 33.45 6.08
CA ALA A 355 -6.11 33.97 7.01
C ALA A 355 -4.66 33.51 6.72
N LEU A 356 -4.49 32.45 5.91
CA LEU A 356 -3.20 31.87 5.51
C LEU A 356 -3.06 31.84 3.98
N PRO A 357 -2.99 33.02 3.32
CA PRO A 357 -2.71 33.11 1.88
C PRO A 357 -1.32 32.56 1.52
N GLU A 358 -0.42 32.44 2.50
CA GLU A 358 0.97 31.95 2.37
C GLU A 358 1.11 30.41 2.16
N ILE A 359 0.07 29.62 2.49
CA ILE A 359 0.08 28.15 2.33
C ILE A 359 -0.22 27.82 0.87
N ASP A 360 0.65 27.12 0.14
CA ASP A 360 0.45 26.86 -1.28
C ASP A 360 -0.50 25.70 -1.55
N VAL A 361 -0.45 24.64 -0.71
CA VAL A 361 -1.17 23.38 -0.91
C VAL A 361 -1.87 22.92 0.37
N TRP A 362 -3.15 22.59 0.31
CA TRP A 362 -3.85 22.03 1.48
C TRP A 362 -3.81 20.50 1.49
N GLY A 363 -3.26 19.91 2.55
CA GLY A 363 -3.44 18.48 2.83
C GLY A 363 -4.70 18.31 3.66
N ILE A 364 -5.69 17.56 3.18
CA ILE A 364 -6.93 17.32 3.93
C ILE A 364 -6.96 15.89 4.48
N ASN A 365 -7.05 15.75 5.79
CA ASN A 365 -7.37 14.47 6.41
C ASN A 365 -8.89 14.27 6.37
N SER A 366 -9.38 13.16 5.82
CA SER A 366 -10.83 12.91 5.73
C SER A 366 -11.21 11.46 5.99
N TYR A 367 -12.10 11.29 6.97
CA TYR A 367 -12.59 10.00 7.46
C TYR A 367 -14.12 9.91 7.34
N ARG A 368 -14.67 10.33 6.19
CA ARG A 368 -16.12 10.39 5.89
C ARG A 368 -16.80 9.02 5.64
N GLY A 369 -16.12 7.91 5.93
CA GLY A 369 -16.60 6.54 5.70
C GLY A 369 -16.07 5.95 4.39
N ILE A 370 -16.86 5.12 3.69
CA ILE A 370 -16.45 4.43 2.44
C ILE A 370 -16.47 5.32 1.19
N SER A 371 -16.67 6.64 1.35
CA SER A 371 -16.63 7.62 0.26
C SER A 371 -16.31 9.00 0.83
N PHE A 372 -15.80 9.89 -0.02
CA PHE A 372 -15.48 11.27 0.37
C PHE A 372 -16.71 12.21 0.42
N GLY A 373 -17.89 11.74 0.00
CA GLY A 373 -19.10 12.58 -0.09
C GLY A 373 -18.86 13.84 -0.94
N GLY A 374 -19.29 15.00 -0.44
CA GLY A 374 -19.11 16.31 -1.11
C GLY A 374 -17.74 16.96 -0.97
N LEU A 375 -16.73 16.27 -0.41
CA LEU A 375 -15.44 16.86 0.01
C LEU A 375 -14.79 17.75 -1.06
N PHE A 376 -14.67 17.23 -2.29
CA PHE A 376 -13.98 17.93 -3.38
C PHE A 376 -14.77 19.17 -3.85
N ASP A 377 -16.09 19.08 -3.92
CA ASP A 377 -16.96 20.22 -4.29
C ASP A 377 -16.98 21.30 -3.20
N GLU A 378 -16.95 20.89 -1.93
CA GLU A 378 -16.83 21.78 -0.78
C GLU A 378 -15.49 22.52 -0.79
N PHE A 379 -14.38 21.79 -0.92
CA PHE A 379 -13.05 22.37 -1.02
C PHE A 379 -12.92 23.31 -2.23
N ALA A 380 -13.44 22.90 -3.39
CA ALA A 380 -13.35 23.69 -4.62
C ALA A 380 -14.12 25.03 -4.56
N ARG A 381 -15.10 25.17 -3.66
CA ARG A 381 -15.81 26.43 -3.35
C ARG A 381 -15.07 27.32 -2.35
N ILE A 382 -14.13 26.76 -1.59
CA ILE A 382 -13.40 27.46 -0.52
C ILE A 382 -12.14 28.15 -1.05
N THR A 383 -11.38 27.50 -1.94
CA THR A 383 -10.12 28.06 -2.44
C THR A 383 -9.74 27.56 -3.83
N ASP A 384 -8.94 28.37 -4.53
CA ASP A 384 -8.35 28.02 -5.83
C ASP A 384 -6.99 27.34 -5.77
N LYS A 385 -6.50 27.09 -4.56
CA LYS A 385 -5.27 26.34 -4.29
C LYS A 385 -5.45 24.83 -4.54
N PRO A 386 -4.39 24.08 -4.86
CA PRO A 386 -4.44 22.62 -4.93
C PRO A 386 -4.72 21.99 -3.55
N MET A 387 -5.24 20.77 -3.59
CA MET A 387 -5.26 19.88 -2.43
C MET A 387 -4.74 18.48 -2.75
N TYR A 388 -4.36 17.76 -1.70
CA TYR A 388 -4.23 16.30 -1.67
C TYR A 388 -4.92 15.78 -0.40
N LEU A 389 -5.18 14.47 -0.33
CA LEU A 389 -5.59 13.88 0.95
C LEU A 389 -4.34 13.62 1.78
N GLY A 390 -4.23 14.32 2.92
CA GLY A 390 -3.15 14.16 3.88
C GLY A 390 -3.24 12.82 4.61
N GLU A 391 -4.47 12.36 4.87
CA GLU A 391 -4.85 11.04 5.39
C GLU A 391 -6.25 10.66 4.89
N TYR A 392 -6.44 9.38 4.62
CA TYR A 392 -7.75 8.74 4.49
C TYR A 392 -7.59 7.23 4.71
N GLY A 393 -8.67 6.54 5.07
CA GLY A 393 -8.66 5.07 5.20
C GLY A 393 -9.63 4.58 6.26
N ALA A 394 -9.33 3.38 6.77
CA ALA A 394 -10.03 2.77 7.89
C ALA A 394 -9.05 1.95 8.73
N ASP A 395 -9.34 1.79 10.02
CA ASP A 395 -8.62 0.89 10.91
C ASP A 395 -8.86 -0.58 10.51
N ALA A 396 -7.83 -1.41 10.67
CA ALA A 396 -7.98 -2.87 10.69
C ALA A 396 -8.64 -3.36 12.00
N TYR A 397 -8.74 -2.52 13.02
CA TYR A 397 -9.38 -2.84 14.29
C TYR A 397 -10.80 -2.28 14.37
N ASN A 398 -11.79 -3.15 14.53
CA ASN A 398 -13.19 -2.74 14.63
C ASN A 398 -13.63 -2.66 16.10
N ALA A 399 -13.57 -1.45 16.64
CA ALA A 399 -13.95 -1.14 18.02
C ALA A 399 -15.40 -1.51 18.41
N LYS A 400 -16.30 -1.78 17.44
CA LYS A 400 -17.68 -2.23 17.72
C LYS A 400 -17.76 -3.71 18.11
N ILE A 401 -16.83 -4.52 17.61
CA ILE A 401 -16.71 -5.95 17.90
C ILE A 401 -15.49 -6.28 18.78
N ASN A 402 -14.63 -5.29 19.03
CA ASN A 402 -13.41 -5.38 19.85
C ASN A 402 -12.42 -6.44 19.31
N SER A 403 -12.32 -6.54 17.98
CA SER A 403 -11.42 -7.46 17.26
C SER A 403 -10.88 -6.83 15.99
N GLU A 404 -9.91 -7.50 15.38
CA GLU A 404 -9.47 -7.23 14.01
C GLU A 404 -10.60 -7.54 13.01
N ASP A 405 -10.66 -6.78 11.91
CA ASP A 405 -11.67 -6.80 10.84
C ASP A 405 -11.01 -6.34 9.52
N ARG A 406 -10.10 -7.17 9.00
CA ARG A 406 -9.35 -6.88 7.77
C ARG A 406 -10.26 -6.77 6.54
N GLU A 407 -11.42 -7.43 6.53
CA GLU A 407 -12.37 -7.37 5.43
C GLU A 407 -13.00 -5.97 5.30
N SER A 408 -13.46 -5.39 6.42
CA SER A 408 -13.99 -4.02 6.42
C SER A 408 -12.93 -3.00 6.05
N GLN A 409 -11.70 -3.19 6.51
CA GLN A 409 -10.55 -2.35 6.13
C GLN A 409 -10.27 -2.44 4.62
N ALA A 410 -10.05 -3.65 4.10
CA ALA A 410 -9.76 -3.88 2.68
C ALA A 410 -10.87 -3.34 1.77
N LYS A 411 -12.13 -3.49 2.18
CA LYS A 411 -13.28 -2.89 1.50
C LYS A 411 -13.22 -1.35 1.51
N ALA A 412 -13.00 -0.74 2.67
CA ALA A 412 -12.91 0.73 2.78
C ALA A 412 -11.76 1.29 1.94
N THR A 413 -10.57 0.71 2.04
CA THR A 413 -9.40 1.05 1.21
C THR A 413 -9.73 0.89 -0.27
N LYS A 414 -10.33 -0.22 -0.70
CA LYS A 414 -10.71 -0.44 -2.11
C LYS A 414 -11.71 0.59 -2.62
N GLU A 415 -12.79 0.87 -1.89
CA GLU A 415 -13.82 1.83 -2.33
C GLU A 415 -13.29 3.28 -2.35
N LEU A 416 -12.50 3.67 -1.34
CA LEU A 416 -11.86 4.98 -1.27
C LEU A 416 -10.83 5.14 -2.39
N THR A 417 -9.92 4.18 -2.58
CA THR A 417 -8.92 4.19 -3.67
C THR A 417 -9.57 4.12 -5.07
N ALA A 418 -10.69 3.40 -5.24
CA ALA A 418 -11.44 3.38 -6.49
C ALA A 418 -12.21 4.68 -6.76
N SER A 419 -12.66 5.39 -5.71
CA SER A 419 -13.40 6.65 -5.86
C SER A 419 -12.58 7.72 -6.60
N TRP A 420 -11.25 7.75 -6.41
CA TRP A 420 -10.36 8.66 -7.14
C TRP A 420 -10.45 8.53 -8.67
N ARG A 421 -10.63 7.31 -9.20
CA ARG A 421 -10.76 7.06 -10.65
C ARG A 421 -12.03 7.68 -11.26
N ARG A 422 -12.99 8.11 -10.42
CA ARG A 422 -14.26 8.72 -10.85
C ARG A 422 -14.27 10.25 -10.72
N ILE A 423 -13.24 10.87 -10.13
CA ILE A 423 -13.13 12.32 -9.96
C ILE A 423 -12.54 12.95 -11.24
N VAL A 424 -13.25 12.77 -12.36
CA VAL A 424 -13.07 13.57 -13.57
C VAL A 424 -14.26 14.53 -13.65
N VAL A 425 -14.20 15.59 -12.84
CA VAL A 425 -15.17 16.68 -12.95
C VAL A 425 -14.78 17.53 -14.17
N PRO A 426 -15.71 17.93 -15.06
CA PRO A 426 -15.39 18.86 -16.14
C PRO A 426 -14.85 20.18 -15.57
N GLY A 427 -13.58 20.49 -15.85
CA GLY A 427 -12.85 21.62 -15.25
C GLY A 427 -11.87 21.26 -14.11
N PHE A 428 -11.83 20.00 -13.68
CA PHE A 428 -10.97 19.50 -12.61
C PHE A 428 -10.00 18.44 -13.16
N LYS A 429 -8.95 18.90 -13.84
CA LYS A 429 -7.84 18.02 -14.25
C LYS A 429 -6.84 17.90 -13.10
N LEU A 430 -7.07 17.03 -12.13
CA LEU A 430 -5.92 16.32 -11.55
C LEU A 430 -5.34 15.40 -12.63
N GLY A 431 -4.05 15.05 -12.53
CA GLY A 431 -3.39 14.19 -13.51
C GLY A 431 -4.15 12.86 -13.68
N VAL A 432 -4.73 12.66 -14.87
CA VAL A 432 -5.42 11.44 -15.30
C VAL A 432 -4.95 11.09 -16.70
N LEU A 433 -4.51 9.84 -16.87
CA LEU A 433 -4.29 9.21 -18.16
C LEU A 433 -5.67 8.81 -18.72
N ASP A 434 -6.18 9.54 -19.71
CA ASP A 434 -7.41 9.14 -20.42
C ASP A 434 -7.06 8.25 -21.62
N LEU A 435 -7.14 6.94 -21.42
CA LEU A 435 -6.94 5.92 -22.47
C LEU A 435 -8.05 5.93 -23.55
N ARG A 436 -8.95 6.92 -23.57
CA ARG A 436 -9.87 7.17 -24.70
C ARG A 436 -9.39 8.25 -25.66
N GLU A 437 -8.49 9.15 -25.25
CA GLU A 437 -8.02 10.22 -26.14
C GLU A 437 -7.16 9.67 -27.29
N ASP A 438 -6.36 8.61 -27.10
CA ASP A 438 -5.57 8.01 -28.19
C ASP A 438 -6.44 7.30 -29.24
N VAL A 439 -7.53 6.63 -28.83
CA VAL A 439 -8.51 6.03 -29.76
C VAL A 439 -9.29 7.10 -30.52
N LEU A 440 -9.55 8.25 -29.90
CA LEU A 440 -10.19 9.41 -30.55
C LEU A 440 -9.21 10.27 -31.35
N ALA A 441 -7.91 10.24 -31.07
CA ALA A 441 -6.87 10.82 -31.90
C ALA A 441 -6.68 9.96 -33.17
N TYR A 442 -6.61 8.64 -33.04
CA TYR A 442 -6.57 7.70 -34.17
C TYR A 442 -7.80 7.84 -35.08
N ARG A 443 -9.01 7.93 -34.50
CA ARG A 443 -10.26 8.21 -35.26
C ARG A 443 -10.38 9.62 -35.83
N ARG A 444 -9.58 10.59 -35.34
CA ARG A 444 -9.47 11.93 -35.94
C ARG A 444 -8.42 11.97 -37.07
N ALA A 445 -7.42 11.09 -37.02
CA ALA A 445 -6.44 10.90 -38.09
C ALA A 445 -6.98 10.06 -39.27
N HIS A 446 -7.90 9.14 -39.02
CA HIS A 446 -8.45 8.23 -40.03
C HIS A 446 -9.98 8.42 -40.19
N GLY A 447 -10.36 8.96 -41.36
CA GLY A 447 -11.65 9.58 -41.66
C GLY A 447 -12.93 8.81 -41.34
N ALA A 448 -14.01 9.57 -41.18
CA ALA A 448 -15.32 9.09 -40.77
C ALA A 448 -16.04 8.24 -41.83
N CYS A 449 -16.74 7.21 -41.36
CA CYS A 449 -17.91 6.64 -42.03
C CYS A 449 -18.99 6.48 -40.96
N GLY A 450 -20.15 7.12 -41.16
CA GLY A 450 -21.24 7.11 -40.17
C GLY A 450 -22.34 6.11 -40.52
N ILE A 451 -23.30 5.93 -39.59
CA ILE A 451 -24.75 5.68 -39.80
C ILE A 451 -25.43 5.82 -38.42
N ALA A 452 -26.69 6.24 -38.39
CA ALA A 452 -27.48 6.54 -37.19
C ALA A 452 -28.47 5.41 -36.83
N GLY A 453 -28.97 5.38 -35.58
CA GLY A 453 -30.07 4.47 -35.19
C GLY A 453 -30.49 4.50 -33.72
N HIS A 454 -31.77 4.84 -33.48
CA HIS A 454 -32.51 4.94 -32.21
C HIS A 454 -32.53 3.71 -31.26
N GLY A 455 -32.98 3.93 -30.01
CA GLY A 455 -33.98 3.04 -29.37
C GLY A 455 -33.87 2.77 -27.86
N ASP A 456 -34.90 3.13 -27.08
CA ASP A 456 -35.11 2.70 -25.67
C ASP A 456 -35.51 1.22 -25.55
N PHE A 457 -35.30 0.56 -24.39
CA PHE A 457 -36.37 0.09 -23.45
C PHE A 457 -35.96 -0.96 -22.36
N TRP A 458 -36.82 -1.04 -21.33
CA TRP A 458 -37.13 -2.16 -20.39
C TRP A 458 -36.37 -2.38 -19.06
N ARG A 459 -37.15 -2.94 -18.11
CA ARG A 459 -36.96 -3.18 -16.66
C ARG A 459 -37.50 -4.60 -16.33
N GLU A 460 -37.36 -5.00 -15.05
CA GLU A 460 -38.07 -6.10 -14.33
C GLU A 460 -37.43 -7.51 -14.39
N SER A 461 -37.53 -8.43 -13.41
CA SER A 461 -37.93 -8.43 -11.96
C SER A 461 -37.65 -9.81 -11.30
N CYS A 462 -37.91 -9.97 -9.98
CA CYS A 462 -38.11 -11.25 -9.21
C CYS A 462 -36.87 -12.13 -8.84
N CYS A 463 -36.84 -13.01 -7.81
CA CYS A 463 -37.48 -13.09 -6.45
C CYS A 463 -36.89 -14.30 -5.62
N PHE A 464 -37.23 -14.39 -4.30
CA PHE A 464 -37.32 -15.58 -3.39
C PHE A 464 -36.39 -15.85 -2.16
N ARG A 465 -37.01 -15.75 -0.96
CA ARG A 465 -37.00 -16.59 0.30
C ARG A 465 -35.73 -16.87 1.16
N TYR A 466 -36.00 -17.50 2.33
CA TYR A 466 -35.47 -17.22 3.69
C TYR A 466 -35.21 -18.53 4.48
N SER A 467 -34.26 -18.56 5.45
CA SER A 467 -34.30 -19.43 6.65
C SER A 467 -33.28 -18.97 7.73
N ARG A 468 -33.44 -19.34 9.02
CA ARG A 468 -32.64 -18.87 10.18
C ARG A 468 -32.18 -19.99 11.15
N ARG A 469 -31.00 -19.82 11.77
CA ARG A 469 -30.43 -20.32 13.07
C ARG A 469 -28.97 -19.78 13.17
N SER A 470 -28.25 -19.61 14.29
CA SER A 470 -28.56 -19.55 15.74
C SER A 470 -27.41 -18.85 16.53
N ALA A 471 -27.55 -18.69 17.86
CA ALA A 471 -26.55 -18.18 18.84
C ALA A 471 -25.76 -19.35 19.55
N PRO A 472 -24.78 -19.16 20.49
CA PRO A 472 -24.46 -17.95 21.29
C PRO A 472 -22.96 -17.64 21.59
N LEU A 473 -22.77 -16.64 22.48
CA LEU A 473 -21.53 -15.96 22.92
C LEU A 473 -20.49 -16.79 23.71
N LEU A 474 -19.25 -16.31 23.73
CA LEU A 474 -18.46 -16.16 24.96
C LEU A 474 -17.61 -14.86 24.93
N ARG A 475 -17.33 -14.27 26.11
CA ARG A 475 -16.59 -13.00 26.28
C ARG A 475 -15.14 -13.24 26.68
N VAL A 476 -14.22 -12.44 26.14
CA VAL A 476 -12.94 -12.10 26.79
C VAL A 476 -12.73 -10.58 26.68
N VAL A 477 -12.30 -9.94 27.76
CA VAL A 477 -12.03 -8.50 27.83
C VAL A 477 -10.53 -8.29 27.72
N VAL A 478 -10.08 -7.59 26.68
CA VAL A 478 -8.75 -6.96 26.61
C VAL A 478 -8.93 -5.55 26.04
N ALA A 479 -8.21 -4.59 26.62
CA ALA A 479 -8.28 -3.18 26.27
C ALA A 479 -6.92 -2.66 25.80
N VAL A 480 -6.97 -1.47 25.19
CA VAL A 480 -5.88 -0.47 25.03
C VAL A 480 -5.11 -0.45 23.70
N CYS A 481 -5.02 0.80 23.21
CA CYS A 481 -4.09 1.41 22.25
C CYS A 481 -4.32 1.26 20.73
N ALA A 482 -3.97 2.36 20.06
CA ALA A 482 -4.33 2.72 18.70
C ALA A 482 -3.11 2.70 17.75
N CYS A 483 -3.39 2.89 16.46
CA CYS A 483 -2.45 3.20 15.39
C CYS A 483 -1.34 2.16 15.12
N LEU A 484 -1.63 1.22 14.21
CA LEU A 484 -0.63 0.60 13.33
C LEU A 484 -1.35 -0.11 12.16
N CYS A 485 -1.16 0.40 10.94
CA CYS A 485 -1.53 -0.33 9.73
C CYS A 485 -0.49 -1.41 9.47
N VAL A 486 -0.88 -2.69 9.58
CA VAL A 486 -0.06 -3.83 9.16
C VAL A 486 -0.91 -4.69 8.23
N VAL A 487 -0.48 -4.84 6.98
CA VAL A 487 -1.13 -5.71 6.00
C VAL A 487 -0.57 -7.12 6.18
N VAL A 488 -1.40 -8.07 6.59
CA VAL A 488 -1.04 -9.50 6.70
C VAL A 488 -2.01 -10.33 5.85
N VAL A 489 -1.42 -10.97 4.83
CA VAL A 489 -1.94 -11.94 3.86
C VAL A 489 -1.52 -13.33 4.42
N GLU A 490 -2.25 -14.46 4.48
CA GLU A 490 -3.38 -15.08 3.74
C GLU A 490 -3.98 -16.23 4.66
N PRO A 491 -4.66 -17.32 4.22
CA PRO A 491 -5.75 -17.53 3.23
C PRO A 491 -6.98 -18.35 3.79
N GLY A 492 -8.18 -18.20 3.18
CA GLY A 492 -9.33 -19.17 3.24
C GLY A 492 -10.09 -19.30 4.59
N VAL A 493 -11.40 -19.55 4.68
CA VAL A 493 -12.41 -20.19 3.79
C VAL A 493 -13.78 -19.48 3.95
N GLY A 494 -14.68 -19.56 2.94
CA GLY A 494 -15.98 -18.83 2.90
C GLY A 494 -17.10 -19.30 3.88
N VAL A 495 -18.39 -19.01 3.68
CA VAL A 495 -19.16 -18.79 2.43
C VAL A 495 -20.51 -18.05 2.67
N LEU A 496 -20.94 -17.23 1.68
CA LEU A 496 -22.28 -16.63 1.39
C LEU A 496 -22.90 -15.48 2.25
N PRO A 497 -23.61 -14.50 1.63
CA PRO A 497 -24.28 -13.35 2.30
C PRO A 497 -25.83 -13.38 2.25
N LEU A 498 -26.53 -12.47 2.97
CA LEU A 498 -27.79 -11.77 2.57
C LEU A 498 -28.26 -10.80 3.72
N LEU A 499 -28.37 -9.47 3.54
CA LEU A 499 -29.48 -8.65 3.00
C LEU A 499 -30.57 -8.15 4.00
N VAL A 500 -30.36 -6.94 4.55
CA VAL A 500 -31.25 -5.73 4.55
C VAL A 500 -32.78 -5.88 4.79
N ARG A 501 -33.36 -5.17 5.79
CA ARG A 501 -34.19 -3.94 5.60
C ARG A 501 -34.81 -3.33 6.88
N ASN A 502 -34.98 -2.00 6.82
CA ASN A 502 -35.71 -1.03 7.65
C ASN A 502 -36.92 -1.50 8.51
N ALA A 503 -37.02 -0.91 9.70
CA ALA A 503 -38.30 -0.44 10.26
C ALA A 503 -38.09 0.77 11.21
N ALA A 504 -38.45 1.96 10.72
CA ALA A 504 -38.99 3.04 11.55
C ALA A 504 -40.48 3.16 11.16
N PRO A 505 -41.42 3.51 12.07
CA PRO A 505 -41.53 4.92 12.45
C PRO A 505 -42.09 5.22 13.86
N ARG A 506 -42.10 6.53 14.19
CA ARG A 506 -42.90 7.23 15.23
C ARG A 506 -42.49 6.98 16.69
N VAL A 507 -41.95 8.00 17.38
CA VAL A 507 -42.61 9.21 17.95
C VAL A 507 -43.45 8.88 19.19
N GLY A 508 -42.96 9.35 20.33
CA GLY A 508 -43.59 9.24 21.64
C GLY A 508 -43.00 10.27 22.60
N LEU A 509 -43.36 11.54 22.41
CA LEU A 509 -43.11 12.61 23.39
C LEU A 509 -44.01 12.36 24.62
N TRP A 510 -43.46 12.24 25.83
CA TRP A 510 -44.18 12.55 27.06
C TRP A 510 -43.24 13.17 28.10
N LEU A 511 -43.80 14.07 28.92
CA LEU A 511 -43.08 15.13 29.62
C LEU A 511 -42.57 14.77 31.02
N SER A 512 -41.55 15.52 31.45
CA SER A 512 -41.02 15.58 32.81
C SER A 512 -42.03 16.14 33.83
N PRO A 513 -41.94 15.74 35.11
CA PRO A 513 -42.34 16.57 36.24
C PRO A 513 -41.12 17.13 36.99
N GLN A 514 -41.01 18.46 37.10
CA GLN A 514 -40.18 19.11 38.11
C GLN A 514 -40.79 18.94 39.51
N SER A 515 -39.98 18.92 40.57
CA SER A 515 -39.93 20.05 41.54
C SER A 515 -38.99 19.82 42.75
N ARG A 516 -38.64 20.93 43.41
CA ARG A 516 -38.19 21.09 44.83
C ARG A 516 -36.71 20.86 45.22
N ARG A 517 -35.99 22.00 45.34
CA ARG A 517 -35.18 22.38 46.52
C ARG A 517 -36.10 22.57 47.76
N PRO A 518 -35.64 22.70 49.04
CA PRO A 518 -34.36 23.22 49.57
C PRO A 518 -33.75 22.31 50.67
N ALA A 519 -32.83 22.67 51.59
CA ALA A 519 -32.18 23.93 51.99
C ALA A 519 -30.74 23.70 52.53
N SER A 520 -30.02 24.79 52.83
CA SER A 520 -28.65 24.79 53.35
C SER A 520 -28.55 24.79 54.88
N MET A 521 -27.40 24.38 55.42
CA MET A 521 -26.96 24.69 56.79
C MET A 521 -25.61 25.42 56.77
N LYS A 522 -25.41 26.34 57.72
CA LYS A 522 -24.35 27.37 57.72
C LYS A 522 -23.20 27.03 58.67
N LEU A 523 -22.00 27.53 58.35
CA LEU A 523 -21.00 28.20 59.21
C LEU A 523 -19.92 28.75 58.24
N ARG A 524 -19.70 30.07 58.00
CA ARG A 524 -19.32 31.21 58.86
C ARG A 524 -18.08 30.92 59.72
N TYR A 525 -17.03 31.75 59.82
CA TYR A 525 -16.58 33.05 59.27
C TYR A 525 -15.01 33.05 59.42
N MET A 526 -14.14 33.77 58.69
CA MET A 526 -13.93 35.23 58.75
C MET A 526 -13.03 35.72 57.59
N HIS A 527 -13.18 37.01 57.24
CA HIS A 527 -12.28 37.79 56.38
C HIS A 527 -10.94 38.15 57.06
N ARG A 528 -9.90 38.40 56.24
CA ARG A 528 -9.35 39.77 56.04
C ARG A 528 -8.44 39.87 54.80
N HIS A 529 -8.65 40.92 53.99
CA HIS A 529 -7.69 41.42 53.00
C HIS A 529 -6.89 42.60 53.58
N ARG A 530 -5.63 42.71 53.12
CA ARG A 530 -4.71 43.87 52.99
C ARG A 530 -3.29 43.28 52.96
N VAL A 531 -2.36 43.69 52.10
CA VAL A 531 -2.33 44.79 51.10
C VAL A 531 -2.11 44.19 49.72
#